data_AF-A0A955WZC1-F1
#
_entry.id   AF-A0A955WZC1-F1
#
_cell.length_a   1.000
_cell.length_b   1.000
_cell.length_c   1.000
_cell.angle_alpha   90.00
_cell.angle_beta   90.00
_cell.angle_gamma   90.00
#
_symmetry.space_group_name_H-M   'P 1'
#
loop_
_entity.id
_entity.type
_entity.pdbx_description
1 polymer ?
#
loop_
_entity_poly.entity_id
_entity_poly.type
_entity_poly.pdbx_seq_one_letter_code
_entity_poly.pdbx_strand_id
1 'polypeptide(L)'
;VLVMAHFSHAYPGGCSIYFTFAGAAPDASAMRDRYDAAWQAGLDTALGAGAAIAHHHGVGLSRRSHMGPAHGDARRWFDALKATLDPDGIMNPGKVFGEAP
;
A
#
# COMPACT_ATOMS: atom_id res chain seq x y z
N VAL A 1 -0.64 -1.60 -20.72
CA VAL A 1 0.29 -1.58 -19.57
C VAL A 1 1.17 -2.81 -19.72
N LEU A 2 2.49 -2.63 -19.76
CA LEU A 2 3.44 -3.74 -19.65
C LEU A 2 3.59 -4.07 -18.17
N VAL A 3 3.56 -5.36 -17.82
CA VAL A 3 3.74 -5.84 -16.44
C VAL A 3 4.81 -6.93 -16.45
N MET A 4 5.79 -6.80 -15.57
CA MET A 4 6.83 -7.78 -15.29
C MET A 4 6.80 -8.12 -13.81
N ALA A 5 7.17 -9.36 -13.47
CA ALA A 5 7.29 -9.80 -12.09
C ALA A 5 8.47 -10.73 -11.90
N HIS A 6 9.04 -10.73 -10.69
CA HIS A 6 10.02 -11.73 -10.27
C HIS A 6 9.91 -12.01 -8.77
N PHE A 7 10.37 -13.18 -8.34
CA PHE A 7 10.54 -13.46 -6.92
C PHE A 7 11.88 -12.92 -6.45
N SER A 8 11.86 -12.07 -5.43
CA SER A 8 13.06 -11.41 -4.92
C SER A 8 13.62 -12.07 -3.67
N HIS A 9 12.76 -12.65 -2.84
CA HIS A 9 13.12 -13.29 -1.57
C HIS A 9 12.26 -14.53 -1.36
N ALA A 10 12.86 -15.59 -0.83
CA ALA A 10 12.18 -16.84 -0.50
C ALA A 10 12.31 -17.14 0.99
N TYR A 11 11.22 -17.66 1.57
CA TYR A 11 11.09 -18.03 2.97
C TYR A 11 10.35 -19.37 3.06
N PRO A 12 10.46 -20.12 4.18
CA PRO A 12 9.71 -21.36 4.36
C PRO A 12 8.19 -21.19 4.20
N GLY A 13 7.65 -20.02 4.56
CA GLY A 13 6.22 -19.71 4.50
C GLY A 13 5.76 -18.98 3.22
N GLY A 14 6.65 -18.70 2.26
CA GLY A 14 6.27 -17.96 1.05
C GLY A 14 7.42 -17.20 0.39
N CYS A 15 7.10 -16.28 -0.50
CA CYS A 15 8.10 -15.46 -1.19
C CYS A 15 7.62 -14.02 -1.38
N SER A 16 8.57 -13.12 -1.60
CA SER A 16 8.32 -11.74 -2.00
C SER A 16 8.23 -11.66 -3.52
N ILE A 17 7.07 -11.25 -4.04
CA ILE A 17 6.85 -11.00 -5.47
C ILE A 17 7.03 -9.50 -5.73
N TYR A 18 7.89 -9.18 -6.68
CA TYR A 18 8.17 -7.80 -7.07
C TYR A 18 7.59 -7.52 -8.45
N PHE A 19 6.67 -6.56 -8.53
CA PHE A 19 6.04 -6.15 -9.79
C PHE A 19 6.66 -4.85 -10.30
N THR A 20 6.88 -4.79 -11.61
CA THR A 20 7.19 -3.58 -12.34
C THR A 20 6.14 -3.41 -13.42
N PHE A 21 5.52 -2.23 -13.48
CA PHE A 21 4.54 -1.94 -14.52
C PHE A 21 4.85 -0.60 -15.18
N ALA A 22 4.59 -0.52 -16.48
CA ALA A 22 4.81 0.67 -17.29
C ALA A 22 3.66 0.86 -18.28
N GLY A 23 3.35 2.11 -18.61
CA GLY A 23 2.25 2.44 -19.51
C GLY A 23 2.45 3.78 -20.18
N ALA A 24 1.57 4.06 -21.15
CA ALA A 24 1.48 5.33 -21.84
C ALA A 24 0.05 5.89 -21.72
N ALA A 25 -0.07 7.20 -21.78
CA ALA A 25 -1.34 7.92 -21.84
C ALA A 25 -1.15 9.22 -22.66
N PRO A 26 -2.21 9.79 -23.24
CA PRO A 26 -2.11 10.96 -24.12
C PRO A 26 -1.57 12.22 -23.43
N ASP A 27 -1.82 12.35 -22.13
CA ASP A 27 -1.42 13.50 -21.32
C ASP A 27 -1.12 13.10 -19.87
N ALA A 28 -0.60 14.06 -19.10
CA ALA A 28 -0.20 13.84 -17.71
C ALA A 28 -1.37 13.53 -16.77
N SER A 29 -2.58 14.04 -17.03
CA SER A 29 -3.76 13.74 -16.21
C SER A 29 -4.20 12.30 -16.43
N ALA A 30 -4.39 11.91 -17.69
CA ALA A 30 -4.73 10.56 -18.07
C ALA A 30 -3.65 9.55 -17.63
N MET A 31 -2.37 9.97 -17.61
CA MET A 31 -1.29 9.14 -17.07
C MET A 31 -1.44 8.91 -15.57
N ARG A 32 -1.70 9.96 -14.79
CA ARG A 32 -1.92 9.85 -13.34
C ARG A 32 -3.09 8.93 -13.03
N ASP A 33 -4.24 9.15 -13.68
CA ASP A 33 -5.44 8.32 -13.46
C ASP A 33 -5.17 6.85 -13.79
N ARG A 34 -4.47 6.57 -14.90
CA ARG A 34 -4.08 5.21 -15.28
C ARG A 34 -3.09 4.58 -14.31
N TYR A 35 -2.13 5.36 -13.80
CA TYR A 35 -1.14 4.89 -12.82
C TYR A 35 -1.80 4.55 -11.49
N ASP A 36 -2.68 5.42 -11.00
CA ASP A 36 -3.40 5.21 -9.74
C ASP A 36 -4.35 4.00 -9.87
N ALA A 37 -5.07 3.87 -10.98
CA ALA A 37 -5.92 2.70 -11.24
C ALA A 37 -5.11 1.40 -11.28
N ALA A 38 -3.91 1.40 -11.87
CA ALA A 38 -3.03 0.23 -11.87
C ALA A 38 -2.57 -0.15 -10.46
N TRP A 39 -2.25 0.85 -9.62
CA TRP A 39 -1.94 0.62 -8.20
C TRP A 39 -3.11 0.01 -7.44
N GLN A 40 -4.32 0.60 -7.55
CA GLN A 40 -5.50 0.10 -6.84
C GLN A 40 -5.82 -1.33 -7.26
N ALA A 41 -5.86 -1.62 -8.57
CA ALA A 41 -6.12 -2.96 -9.08
C ALA A 41 -5.10 -3.99 -8.58
N GLY A 42 -3.82 -3.62 -8.53
CA GLY A 42 -2.77 -4.49 -8.01
C GLY A 42 -2.93 -4.79 -6.51
N LEU A 43 -3.24 -3.77 -5.71
CA LEU A 43 -3.42 -3.92 -4.26
C LEU A 43 -4.69 -4.70 -3.91
N ASP A 44 -5.80 -4.45 -4.60
CA ASP A 44 -7.06 -5.19 -4.44
C ASP A 44 -6.86 -6.67 -4.79
N THR A 45 -6.17 -6.95 -5.90
CA THR A 45 -5.86 -8.33 -6.32
C THR A 45 -4.97 -9.03 -5.29
N ALA A 46 -3.92 -8.35 -4.80
CA ALA A 46 -3.04 -8.91 -3.79
C ALA A 46 -3.79 -9.26 -2.49
N LEU A 47 -4.62 -8.34 -1.99
CA LEU A 47 -5.44 -8.59 -0.80
C LEU A 47 -6.45 -9.71 -1.01
N GLY A 48 -7.15 -9.72 -2.15
CA GLY A 48 -8.12 -10.77 -2.49
C GLY A 48 -7.49 -12.16 -2.58
N ALA A 49 -6.20 -12.24 -2.93
CA ALA A 49 -5.42 -13.47 -2.94
C ALA A 49 -4.81 -13.84 -1.58
N GLY A 50 -5.04 -13.05 -0.52
CA GLY A 50 -4.49 -13.25 0.81
C GLY A 50 -3.02 -12.84 0.96
N ALA A 51 -2.46 -12.09 0.00
CA ALA A 51 -1.10 -11.59 0.08
C ALA A 51 -1.01 -10.32 0.95
N ALA A 52 0.16 -10.09 1.55
CA ALA A 52 0.46 -8.82 2.20
C ALA A 52 0.61 -7.69 1.16
N ILE A 53 0.12 -6.49 1.47
CA ILE A 53 0.19 -5.31 0.58
C ILE A 53 1.58 -4.68 0.43
N ALA A 54 2.51 -5.07 1.29
CA ALA A 54 3.90 -4.67 1.24
C ALA A 54 4.80 -5.74 1.87
N HIS A 55 5.99 -5.93 1.28
CA HIS A 55 7.05 -6.73 1.88
C HIS A 55 8.06 -5.85 2.65
N HIS A 56 8.58 -4.81 2.00
CA HIS A 56 9.66 -3.98 2.57
C HIS A 56 9.59 -2.48 2.24
N HIS A 57 8.79 -2.06 1.25
CA HIS A 57 8.64 -0.63 0.91
C HIS A 57 7.73 0.16 1.86
N GLY A 58 7.09 -0.51 2.81
CA GLY A 58 6.13 0.11 3.72
C GLY A 58 4.83 0.55 3.02
N VAL A 59 4.15 1.52 3.62
CA VAL A 59 2.78 1.92 3.28
C VAL A 59 2.77 3.20 2.43
N GLY A 60 2.96 4.35 3.08
CA GLY A 60 2.91 5.66 2.44
C GLY A 60 1.55 5.99 1.83
N LEU A 61 1.50 7.05 1.03
CA LEU A 61 0.27 7.49 0.38
C LEU A 61 -0.29 6.45 -0.60
N SER A 62 0.58 5.68 -1.26
CA SER A 62 0.20 4.73 -2.30
C SER A 62 -0.57 3.51 -1.78
N ARG A 63 -0.45 3.16 -0.49
CA ARG A 63 -1.07 1.94 0.09
C ARG A 63 -1.93 2.19 1.31
N ARG A 64 -1.95 3.42 1.85
CA ARG A 64 -2.70 3.72 3.10
C ARG A 64 -4.20 3.39 3.00
N SER A 65 -4.79 3.46 1.80
CA SER A 65 -6.19 3.11 1.54
C SER A 65 -6.48 1.63 1.83
N HIS A 66 -5.47 0.77 1.70
CA HIS A 66 -5.57 -0.67 1.87
C HIS A 66 -5.15 -1.18 3.24
N MET A 67 -4.59 -0.31 4.10
CA MET A 67 -4.18 -0.70 5.46
C MET A 67 -5.36 -1.10 6.34
N GLY A 68 -6.51 -0.44 6.20
CA GLY A 68 -7.73 -0.82 6.93
C GLY A 68 -8.16 -2.25 6.60
N PRO A 69 -8.44 -2.57 5.32
CA PRO A 69 -8.74 -3.94 4.90
C PRO A 69 -7.64 -4.95 5.25
N ALA A 70 -6.36 -4.60 5.14
CA ALA A 70 -5.24 -5.50 5.39
C ALA A 70 -5.07 -5.90 6.88
N HIS A 71 -5.45 -5.02 7.80
CA HIS A 71 -5.16 -5.18 9.22
C HIS A 71 -6.40 -5.16 10.14
N GLY A 72 -7.58 -4.87 9.58
CA GLY A 72 -8.85 -4.82 10.30
C GLY A 72 -8.77 -3.98 11.57
N ASP A 73 -9.20 -4.56 12.69
CA ASP A 73 -9.29 -3.85 13.97
C ASP A 73 -7.94 -3.48 14.57
N ALA A 74 -6.81 -3.91 14.00
CA ALA A 74 -5.48 -3.59 14.54
C ALA A 74 -5.15 -2.09 14.47
N ARG A 75 -5.89 -1.31 13.67
CA ARG A 75 -5.78 0.16 13.63
C ARG A 75 -5.86 0.79 15.02
N ARG A 76 -6.75 0.29 15.89
CA ARG A 76 -6.94 0.84 17.25
C ARG A 76 -5.66 0.87 18.08
N TRP A 77 -4.78 -0.13 17.88
CA TRP A 77 -3.52 -0.23 18.60
C TRP A 77 -2.51 0.78 18.07
N PHE A 78 -2.48 0.97 16.74
CA PHE A 78 -1.67 2.02 16.12
C PHE A 78 -2.10 3.40 16.60
N ASP A 79 -3.40 3.70 16.60
CA ASP A 79 -3.94 4.99 17.02
C ASP A 79 -3.63 5.27 18.51
N ALA A 80 -3.76 4.26 19.39
CA ALA A 80 -3.41 4.38 20.80
C ALA A 80 -1.91 4.69 21.03
N LEU A 81 -1.04 4.00 20.29
CA LEU A 81 0.41 4.24 20.35
C LEU A 81 0.74 5.64 19.81
N LYS A 82 0.13 6.02 18.68
CA LYS A 82 0.34 7.31 18.03
C LYS A 82 -0.09 8.47 18.93
N ALA A 83 -1.24 8.36 19.58
CA ALA A 83 -1.72 9.38 20.52
C ALA A 83 -0.81 9.54 21.76
N THR A 84 -0.17 8.44 22.20
CA THR A 84 0.75 8.45 23.33
C THR A 84 2.10 9.08 22.97
N LEU A 85 2.64 8.75 21.79
CA LEU A 85 3.98 9.15 21.37
C LEU A 85 4.01 10.45 20.54
N ASP A 86 2.90 10.84 19.94
CA ASP A 86 2.76 12.03 19.09
C ASP A 86 1.42 12.75 19.36
N PRO A 87 1.21 13.30 20.57
CA PRO A 87 -0.05 13.93 20.94
C PRO A 87 -0.40 15.14 20.04
N ASP A 88 0.60 15.82 19.48
CA ASP A 88 0.42 16.97 18.59
C ASP A 88 0.31 16.57 17.10
N GLY A 89 0.45 15.29 16.78
CA GLY A 89 0.28 14.76 15.42
C GLY A 89 1.31 15.23 14.38
N ILE A 90 2.51 15.67 14.81
CA ILE A 90 3.51 16.27 13.91
C ILE A 90 4.37 15.23 13.18
N MET A 91 4.44 13.99 13.68
CA MET A 91 5.28 12.95 13.09
C MET A 91 4.61 12.28 11.89
N ASN A 92 4.72 12.93 10.74
CA ASN A 92 4.34 12.44 9.41
C ASN A 92 2.88 11.93 9.33
N PRO A 93 1.89 12.83 9.50
CA PRO A 93 0.49 12.47 9.59
C PRO A 93 -0.05 11.79 8.33
N GLY A 94 -0.96 10.84 8.52
CA GLY A 94 -1.77 10.23 7.45
C GLY A 94 -1.03 9.28 6.49
N LYS A 95 0.19 8.81 6.83
CA LYS A 95 1.00 7.92 5.96
C LYS A 95 0.85 6.43 6.21
N VAL A 96 0.40 6.01 7.39
CA VAL A 96 0.20 4.59 7.72
C VAL A 96 -1.28 4.28 7.52
N PHE A 97 -2.12 4.71 8.45
CA PHE A 97 -3.54 4.82 8.22
C PHE A 97 -3.81 6.23 7.63
N GLY A 98 -4.82 6.35 6.76
CA GLY A 98 -5.31 7.65 6.34
C GLY A 98 -5.80 8.48 7.53
N GLU A 99 -6.31 9.68 7.27
CA GLU A 99 -6.97 10.45 8.34
C GLU A 99 -8.08 9.59 8.97
N ALA A 100 -8.30 9.77 10.27
CA ALA A 100 -9.49 9.20 10.90
C ALA A 100 -10.73 9.79 10.18
N PRO A 101 -11.78 8.99 9.93
CA PRO A 101 -13.06 9.57 9.57
C PRO A 101 -13.53 10.56 10.65
#